data_AF-A0A8J9YZW2-F1
#
_entry.id   AF-A0A8J9YZW2-F1
#
_cell.length_a   1.000
_cell.length_b   1.000
_cell.length_c   1.000
_cell.angle_alpha   90.00
_cell.angle_beta   90.00
_cell.angle_gamma   90.00
#
_symmetry.space_group_name_H-M   'P 1'
#
loop_
_entity.id
_entity.type
_entity.pdbx_description
1 polymer ?
#
loop_
_entity_poly.entity_id
_entity_poly.type
_entity_poly.pdbx_seq_one_letter_code
_entity_poly.pdbx_strand_id
1 'polypeptide(L)'
;MPPSACRSTQGPLQGSVKETFSCDHDSRCPRTSEPGRGYTPDGHRYQQIVARCKAHPVSPGETAETVPVEQKIRDLQSKYQELIEETSDLRQQNHVLEQRLSALEGRIEITTQSDSGGYPPSSCAEVVERSGFINNAFYVIDPDGPDRGVLPMVVQCDLVGETAITLIGHNSEARTHVNGPGFRDRGTYSKDVTYWDSMEQVRAVVDQSTLCKQQIKYECHGSVIWGSSTPFAWWVTWDGRQADYWGGVSPGSGKCACGQSGTCSGATGRCNCDANDLTWREDSGFLSHKNDLPVIQLRFGDTDGSVEEGYHSLGKLICYP
;
A
#
# COMPACT_ATOMS: atom_id res chain seq x y z
N MET A 1 38.47 42.03 22.76
CA MET A 1 39.04 42.79 21.63
C MET A 1 38.91 41.92 20.38
N PRO A 2 38.46 42.45 19.25
CA PRO A 2 38.29 41.65 18.04
C PRO A 2 39.65 41.25 17.47
N PRO A 3 39.81 40.06 16.86
CA PRO A 3 41.00 39.76 16.09
C PRO A 3 41.00 40.61 14.81
N SER A 4 42.09 41.32 14.63
CA SER A 4 42.40 42.20 13.50
C SER A 4 42.37 41.40 12.18
N ALA A 5 41.44 41.75 11.29
CA ALA A 5 41.43 41.22 9.94
C ALA A 5 42.60 41.80 9.13
N CYS A 6 43.44 40.93 8.55
CA CYS A 6 44.36 41.33 7.49
C CYS A 6 43.53 41.57 6.21
N ARG A 7 43.36 42.85 5.85
CA ARG A 7 42.64 43.27 4.64
C ARG A 7 43.58 43.17 3.45
N SER A 8 43.31 42.26 2.51
CA SER A 8 43.89 42.30 1.17
C SER A 8 43.08 43.29 0.33
N THR A 9 43.73 44.34 -0.16
CA THR A 9 43.16 45.27 -1.14
C THR A 9 43.56 44.84 -2.54
N GLN A 10 42.69 44.07 -3.22
CA GLN A 10 42.64 44.01 -4.68
C GLN A 10 41.18 44.01 -5.13
N GLY A 11 40.87 44.84 -6.13
CA GLY A 11 39.53 45.18 -6.63
C GLY A 11 38.80 44.05 -7.36
N PRO A 12 37.56 44.31 -7.84
CA PRO A 12 36.61 43.27 -8.19
C PRO A 12 36.89 42.65 -9.55
N LEU A 13 37.10 41.33 -9.59
CA LEU A 13 36.86 40.49 -10.76
C LEU A 13 35.92 39.34 -10.34
N GLN A 14 34.91 39.10 -11.17
CA GLN A 14 33.82 38.15 -10.95
C GLN A 14 34.33 36.72 -10.79
N GLY A 15 33.74 35.99 -9.82
CA GLY A 15 33.78 34.54 -9.74
C GLY A 15 35.04 33.94 -9.09
N SER A 16 35.08 33.86 -7.75
CA SER A 16 35.88 32.84 -7.07
C SER A 16 35.34 32.57 -5.66
N VAL A 17 35.37 31.28 -5.30
CA VAL A 17 35.00 30.72 -4.01
C VAL A 17 35.84 31.39 -2.91
N LYS A 18 35.20 31.84 -1.82
CA LYS A 18 35.93 32.33 -0.64
C LYS A 18 36.60 31.13 0.05
N GLU A 19 37.89 30.93 -0.17
CA GLU A 19 38.68 30.06 0.69
C GLU A 19 39.01 30.79 2.00
N THR A 20 38.39 30.37 3.09
CA THR A 20 38.79 30.75 4.45
C THR A 20 39.93 29.86 4.91
N PHE A 21 41.13 30.42 5.06
CA PHE A 21 42.25 29.75 5.71
C PHE A 21 42.19 30.00 7.23
N SER A 22 42.20 28.94 8.03
CA SER A 22 42.39 29.01 9.49
C SER A 22 43.83 28.61 9.82
N CYS A 23 44.54 29.46 10.55
CA CYS A 23 45.86 29.12 11.12
C CYS A 23 45.69 28.81 12.60
N ASP A 24 46.09 27.61 13.01
CA ASP A 24 46.09 27.23 14.42
C ASP A 24 47.18 27.96 15.21
N HIS A 25 46.86 28.24 16.47
CA HIS A 25 47.74 28.85 17.46
C HIS A 25 49.07 28.09 17.57
N ASP A 26 50.18 28.81 17.37
CA ASP A 26 51.41 28.77 18.17
C ASP A 26 52.65 28.92 17.27
N SER A 27 52.98 30.16 16.89
CA SER A 27 54.29 30.53 16.34
C SER A 27 54.46 32.05 16.39
N ARG A 28 55.32 32.52 17.30
CA ARG A 28 55.71 33.93 17.42
C ARG A 28 56.35 34.41 16.11
N CYS A 29 55.83 35.48 15.50
CA CYS A 29 56.55 36.21 14.47
C CYS A 29 57.80 36.87 15.08
N PRO A 30 59.02 36.65 14.55
CA PRO A 30 60.19 37.39 14.99
C PRO A 30 60.09 38.85 14.52
N ARG A 31 60.37 39.79 15.43
CA ARG A 31 60.48 41.22 15.15
C ARG A 31 61.64 41.50 14.20
N THR A 32 61.44 42.45 13.30
CA THR A 32 62.47 43.07 12.47
C THR A 32 63.43 43.91 13.32
N SER A 33 64.74 43.71 13.17
CA SER A 33 65.76 44.70 13.56
C SER A 33 66.98 44.61 12.64
N GLU A 34 67.03 45.55 11.69
CA GLU A 34 68.18 46.37 11.27
C GLU A 34 69.49 45.79 10.67
N PRO A 35 70.26 46.63 9.94
CA PRO A 35 70.84 46.24 8.66
C PRO A 35 72.37 46.09 8.70
N GLY A 36 72.90 45.25 7.81
CA GLY A 36 74.32 45.33 7.46
C GLY A 36 74.93 44.07 6.88
N ARG A 37 75.63 44.27 5.77
CA ARG A 37 76.58 43.39 5.06
C ARG A 37 75.96 42.39 4.10
N GLY A 38 76.21 42.67 2.83
CA GLY A 38 75.88 41.81 1.71
C GLY A 38 76.81 40.61 1.58
N TYR A 39 76.29 39.62 0.86
CA TYR A 39 77.05 38.66 0.06
C TYR A 39 76.16 38.25 -1.11
N THR A 40 76.74 38.30 -2.31
CA THR A 40 76.17 37.80 -3.57
C THR A 40 76.52 36.29 -3.71
N PRO A 41 76.12 35.58 -4.77
CA PRO A 41 75.02 34.63 -4.67
C PRO A 41 75.45 33.23 -5.14
N ASP A 42 75.55 32.24 -4.26
CA ASP A 42 75.61 30.86 -4.74
C ASP A 42 75.16 29.85 -3.69
N GLY A 43 74.36 28.89 -4.15
CA GLY A 43 74.17 27.60 -3.51
C GLY A 43 73.15 27.51 -2.36
N HIS A 44 72.01 26.88 -2.65
CA HIS A 44 71.49 25.83 -1.79
C HIS A 44 71.23 26.17 -0.30
N ARG A 45 70.48 27.25 -0.01
CA ARG A 45 69.85 27.38 1.33
C ARG A 45 68.53 28.15 1.38
N TYR A 46 67.86 28.29 0.25
CA TYR A 46 66.49 28.85 0.18
C TYR A 46 65.42 27.83 -0.28
N GLN A 47 65.78 26.56 -0.46
CA GLN A 47 64.84 25.47 -0.75
C GLN A 47 64.57 24.53 0.44
N GLN A 48 65.01 24.87 1.65
CA GLN A 48 64.73 24.07 2.86
C GLN A 48 63.68 24.68 3.80
N ILE A 49 62.94 25.73 3.38
CA ILE A 49 61.76 26.24 4.12
C ILE A 49 60.49 26.23 3.23
N VAL A 50 60.49 25.45 2.14
CA VAL A 50 59.26 25.15 1.36
C VAL A 50 59.04 23.62 1.23
N ALA A 51 59.72 22.83 2.06
CA ALA A 51 59.65 21.37 2.01
C ALA A 51 59.08 20.79 3.30
N ARG A 52 57.85 21.17 3.67
CA ARG A 52 57.00 20.34 4.53
C ARG A 52 55.50 20.63 4.40
N CYS A 53 55.02 20.79 3.17
CA CYS A 53 53.63 20.48 2.84
C CYS A 53 53.68 19.31 1.85
N LYS A 54 53.99 18.10 2.32
CA LYS A 54 53.62 16.90 1.57
C LYS A 54 52.10 16.91 1.54
N ALA A 55 51.53 17.10 0.35
CA ALA A 55 50.15 16.71 0.10
C ALA A 55 50.06 15.21 0.41
N HIS A 56 49.48 14.87 1.55
CA HIS A 56 48.95 13.53 1.73
C HIS A 56 47.82 13.40 0.72
N PRO A 57 47.80 12.37 -0.15
CA PRO A 57 46.56 12.02 -0.82
C PRO A 57 45.58 11.71 0.30
N VAL A 58 44.55 12.55 0.43
CA VAL A 58 43.39 12.24 1.25
C VAL A 58 42.88 10.93 0.65
N SER A 59 42.88 9.87 1.46
CA SER A 59 42.19 8.62 1.14
C SER A 59 40.84 8.97 0.53
N PRO A 60 40.32 8.26 -0.48
CA PRO A 60 38.96 8.50 -0.93
C PRO A 60 38.06 8.23 0.28
N GLY A 61 37.71 9.29 0.99
CA GLY A 61 36.70 9.26 2.03
C GLY A 61 35.44 8.80 1.34
N GLU A 62 34.76 7.84 1.96
CA GLU A 62 33.39 7.45 1.61
C GLU A 62 32.63 8.71 1.24
N THR A 63 32.38 8.87 -0.06
CA THR A 63 31.44 9.87 -0.53
C THR A 63 30.11 9.43 0.06
N ALA A 64 29.69 10.08 1.14
CA ALA A 64 28.32 10.00 1.60
C ALA A 64 27.46 10.29 0.37
N GLU A 65 26.77 9.26 -0.10
CA GLU A 65 26.01 9.27 -1.34
C GLU A 65 24.87 10.28 -1.17
N THR A 66 25.11 11.52 -1.57
CA THR A 66 24.09 12.56 -1.50
C THR A 66 23.05 12.24 -2.56
N VAL A 67 21.97 11.57 -2.14
CA VAL A 67 20.80 11.33 -3.00
C VAL A 67 20.41 12.67 -3.65
N PRO A 68 20.40 12.76 -5.00
CA PRO A 68 20.11 14.00 -5.71
C PRO A 68 18.79 14.60 -5.25
N VAL A 69 18.73 15.92 -5.10
CA VAL A 69 17.50 16.64 -4.66
C VAL A 69 16.29 16.25 -5.52
N GLU A 70 16.51 16.01 -6.82
CA GLU A 70 15.48 15.53 -7.75
C GLU A 70 14.88 14.17 -7.36
N GLN A 71 15.68 13.24 -6.86
CA GLN A 71 15.19 11.95 -6.40
C GLN A 71 14.33 12.12 -5.15
N LYS A 72 14.77 12.96 -4.20
CA LYS A 72 13.96 13.27 -3.00
C LYS A 72 12.62 13.91 -3.35
N ILE A 73 12.58 14.77 -4.37
CA ILE A 73 11.34 15.37 -4.87
C ILE A 73 10.42 14.29 -5.44
N ARG A 74 10.94 13.37 -6.28
CA ARG A 74 10.16 12.25 -6.82
C ARG A 74 9.60 11.35 -5.72
N ASP A 75 10.43 10.97 -4.75
CA ASP A 75 10.02 10.12 -3.64
C ASP A 75 8.93 10.80 -2.77
N LEU A 76 9.08 12.12 -2.53
CA LEU A 76 8.06 12.90 -1.80
C LEU A 76 6.75 13.00 -2.59
N GLN A 77 6.81 13.17 -3.91
CA GLN A 77 5.63 13.21 -4.77
C GLN A 77 4.88 11.87 -4.76
N SER A 78 5.60 10.75 -4.85
CA SER A 78 5.02 9.39 -4.75
C SER A 78 4.33 9.18 -3.41
N LYS A 79 4.98 9.51 -2.29
CA LYS A 79 4.37 9.41 -0.95
C LYS A 79 3.16 10.31 -0.77
N TYR A 80 3.18 11.51 -1.35
CA TYR A 80 2.04 12.42 -1.29
C TYR A 80 0.83 11.86 -2.06
N GLN A 81 1.08 11.20 -3.20
CA GLN A 81 0.03 10.57 -3.99
C GLN A 81 -0.59 9.36 -3.25
N GLU A 82 0.23 8.50 -2.65
CA GLU A 82 -0.24 7.39 -1.80
C GLU A 82 -1.14 7.90 -0.65
N LEU A 83 -0.71 8.99 0.00
CA LEU A 83 -1.48 9.60 1.10
C LEU A 83 -2.83 10.18 0.62
N ILE A 84 -2.90 10.72 -0.60
CA ILE A 84 -4.17 11.17 -1.20
C ILE A 84 -5.12 10.00 -1.39
N GLU A 85 -4.62 8.89 -1.92
CA GLU A 85 -5.41 7.68 -2.17
C GLU A 85 -5.92 7.09 -0.85
N GLU A 86 -5.07 6.96 0.16
CA GLU A 86 -5.44 6.51 1.51
C GLU A 86 -6.50 7.42 2.14
N THR A 87 -6.34 8.74 2.02
CA THR A 87 -7.33 9.70 2.52
C THR A 87 -8.67 9.57 1.81
N SER A 88 -8.65 9.28 0.50
CA SER A 88 -9.87 9.06 -0.27
C SER A 88 -10.59 7.79 0.17
N ASP A 89 -9.86 6.69 0.38
CA ASP A 89 -10.39 5.42 0.88
C ASP A 89 -11.00 5.61 2.28
N LEU A 90 -10.29 6.24 3.20
CA LEU A 90 -10.81 6.55 4.55
C LEU A 90 -12.10 7.37 4.51
N ARG A 91 -12.19 8.37 3.62
CA ARG A 91 -13.43 9.15 3.45
C ARG A 91 -14.59 8.28 2.96
N GLN A 92 -14.34 7.37 2.02
CA GLN A 92 -15.34 6.45 1.52
C GLN A 92 -15.80 5.49 2.62
N GLN A 93 -14.89 4.94 3.41
CA GLN A 93 -15.22 4.08 4.54
C GLN A 93 -16.04 4.82 5.59
N ASN A 94 -15.68 6.05 5.93
CA ASN A 94 -16.46 6.88 6.85
C ASN A 94 -17.89 7.10 6.35
N HIS A 95 -18.07 7.39 5.06
CA HIS A 95 -19.40 7.56 4.49
C HIS A 95 -20.27 6.29 4.61
N VAL A 96 -19.68 5.12 4.36
CA VAL A 96 -20.38 3.83 4.54
C VAL A 96 -20.75 3.59 6.00
N LEU A 97 -19.84 3.90 6.93
CA LEU A 97 -20.09 3.77 8.37
C LEU A 97 -21.21 4.69 8.84
N GLU A 98 -21.28 5.93 8.35
CA GLU A 98 -22.37 6.87 8.63
C GLU A 98 -23.74 6.32 8.17
N GLN A 99 -23.80 5.72 6.98
CA GLN A 99 -25.03 5.11 6.46
C GLN A 99 -25.47 3.90 7.29
N ARG A 100 -24.51 3.07 7.72
CA ARG A 100 -24.77 1.93 8.62
C ARG A 100 -25.28 2.38 9.98
N LEU A 101 -24.69 3.45 10.53
CA LEU A 101 -25.13 4.04 11.80
C LEU A 101 -26.59 4.52 11.70
N SER A 102 -26.94 5.20 10.60
CA SER A 102 -28.33 5.62 10.35
C SER A 102 -29.32 4.44 10.30
N ALA A 103 -28.93 3.31 9.70
CA ALA A 103 -29.77 2.10 9.68
C ALA A 103 -29.99 1.50 11.08
N LEU A 104 -28.97 1.56 11.95
CA LEU A 104 -29.09 1.14 13.35
C LEU A 104 -30.00 2.08 14.15
N GLU A 105 -29.84 3.39 13.98
CA GLU A 105 -30.65 4.41 14.64
C GLU A 105 -32.14 4.28 14.28
N GLY A 106 -32.46 4.06 13.00
CA GLY A 106 -33.85 3.83 12.56
C GLY A 106 -34.51 2.64 13.25
N ARG A 107 -33.75 1.60 13.62
CA ARG A 107 -34.28 0.45 14.36
C ARG A 107 -34.56 0.78 15.83
N ILE A 108 -33.75 1.64 16.45
CA ILE A 108 -33.98 2.09 17.82
C ILE A 108 -35.34 2.81 17.89
N GLU A 109 -35.62 3.70 16.93
CA GLU A 109 -36.90 4.41 16.85
C GLU A 109 -38.10 3.45 16.73
N ILE A 110 -38.05 2.46 15.82
CA ILE A 110 -39.11 1.45 15.65
C ILE A 110 -39.35 0.65 16.94
N THR A 111 -38.28 0.23 17.61
CA THR A 111 -38.37 -0.56 18.85
C THR A 111 -38.98 0.26 20.00
N THR A 112 -38.76 1.58 20.03
CA THR A 112 -39.38 2.46 21.03
C THR A 112 -40.85 2.80 20.78
N GLN A 113 -41.38 2.55 19.58
CA GLN A 113 -42.75 2.90 19.19
C GLN A 113 -43.68 1.69 19.06
N SER A 114 -43.17 0.46 19.03
CA SER A 114 -43.96 -0.76 18.80
C SER A 114 -43.88 -1.76 19.96
N ASP A 115 -45.01 -1.99 20.61
CA ASP A 115 -45.26 -3.04 21.61
C ASP A 115 -45.49 -4.43 20.96
N SER A 116 -44.94 -4.66 19.76
CA SER A 116 -45.20 -5.84 18.94
C SER A 116 -43.89 -6.49 18.51
N GLY A 117 -43.71 -7.76 18.86
CA GLY A 117 -42.51 -8.57 18.58
C GLY A 117 -42.28 -8.81 17.09
N GLY A 118 -41.72 -7.81 16.42
CA GLY A 118 -41.18 -7.94 15.07
C GLY A 118 -39.68 -8.17 15.14
N TYR A 119 -39.26 -9.44 15.08
CA TYR A 119 -37.85 -9.79 14.89
C TYR A 119 -37.35 -9.21 13.55
N PRO A 120 -36.05 -8.86 13.41
CA PRO A 120 -35.52 -8.44 12.12
C PRO A 120 -35.80 -9.48 11.04
N PRO A 121 -35.95 -9.07 9.77
CA PRO A 121 -36.01 -10.01 8.66
C PRO A 121 -34.72 -10.84 8.61
N SER A 122 -34.78 -12.10 8.21
CA SER A 122 -33.61 -12.98 8.16
C SER A 122 -32.69 -12.71 6.97
N SER A 123 -33.21 -12.04 5.94
CA SER A 123 -32.48 -11.81 4.70
C SER A 123 -33.02 -10.58 3.96
N CYS A 124 -32.26 -10.11 2.97
CA CYS A 124 -32.73 -9.07 2.05
C CYS A 124 -33.98 -9.51 1.26
N ALA A 125 -34.16 -10.80 1.02
CA ALA A 125 -35.38 -11.31 0.39
C ALA A 125 -36.61 -11.03 1.28
N GLU A 126 -36.50 -11.30 2.58
CA GLU A 126 -37.59 -11.02 3.52
C GLU A 126 -37.79 -9.50 3.73
N VAL A 127 -36.73 -8.68 3.66
CA VAL A 127 -36.86 -7.21 3.65
C VAL A 127 -37.78 -6.76 2.50
N VAL A 128 -37.62 -7.31 1.30
CA VAL A 128 -38.46 -6.96 0.15
C VAL A 128 -39.93 -7.34 0.38
N GLU A 129 -40.19 -8.47 1.04
CA GLU A 129 -41.54 -8.96 1.33
C GLU A 129 -42.29 -8.11 2.38
N ARG A 130 -41.58 -7.54 3.35
CA ARG A 130 -42.17 -6.83 4.50
C ARG A 130 -42.65 -5.40 4.22
N SER A 131 -42.70 -4.98 2.94
CA SER A 131 -43.10 -3.64 2.44
C SER A 131 -42.15 -2.49 2.80
N GLY A 132 -42.08 -1.46 1.95
CA GLY A 132 -41.20 -0.29 2.16
C GLY A 132 -39.73 -0.48 1.75
N PHE A 133 -39.44 -1.46 0.87
CA PHE A 133 -38.09 -1.68 0.35
C PHE A 133 -37.57 -0.50 -0.48
N ILE A 134 -36.34 -0.10 -0.20
CA ILE A 134 -35.55 0.90 -0.90
C ILE A 134 -34.34 0.17 -1.46
N ASN A 135 -34.19 0.22 -2.78
CA ASN A 135 -33.08 -0.43 -3.45
C ASN A 135 -31.73 0.20 -3.06
N ASN A 136 -30.69 -0.63 -2.94
CA ASN A 136 -29.33 -0.20 -2.60
C ASN A 136 -29.21 0.51 -1.23
N ALA A 137 -30.05 0.14 -0.26
CA ALA A 137 -30.09 0.72 1.09
C ALA A 137 -29.63 -0.25 2.18
N PHE A 138 -29.27 0.29 3.34
CA PHE A 138 -28.86 -0.51 4.50
C PHE A 138 -30.06 -0.92 5.36
N TYR A 139 -30.06 -2.19 5.78
CA TYR A 139 -31.08 -2.80 6.61
C TYR A 139 -30.45 -3.63 7.72
N VAL A 140 -31.17 -3.74 8.84
CA VAL A 140 -30.84 -4.71 9.89
C VAL A 140 -31.52 -6.03 9.58
N ILE A 141 -30.73 -7.10 9.47
CA ILE A 141 -31.23 -8.47 9.29
C ILE A 141 -30.77 -9.37 10.45
N ASP A 142 -31.45 -10.50 10.66
CA ASP A 142 -31.12 -11.52 11.65
C ASP A 142 -30.96 -12.89 10.98
N PRO A 143 -29.78 -13.20 10.42
CA PRO A 143 -29.59 -14.28 9.45
C PRO A 143 -29.81 -15.69 9.98
N ASP A 144 -29.52 -15.96 11.25
CA ASP A 144 -29.85 -17.25 11.88
C ASP A 144 -31.26 -17.27 12.50
N GLY A 145 -31.91 -16.11 12.54
CA GLY A 145 -33.22 -15.91 13.12
C GLY A 145 -33.17 -15.71 14.64
N PRO A 146 -34.32 -15.41 15.24
CA PRO A 146 -34.36 -14.95 16.61
C PRO A 146 -33.91 -16.02 17.60
N ASP A 147 -33.18 -15.57 18.62
CA ASP A 147 -32.71 -16.37 19.76
C ASP A 147 -31.85 -17.59 19.36
N ARG A 148 -31.14 -17.50 18.22
CA ARG A 148 -30.31 -18.60 17.68
C ARG A 148 -28.80 -18.45 17.91
N GLY A 149 -28.36 -17.30 18.40
CA GLY A 149 -27.02 -17.10 18.96
C GLY A 149 -26.13 -16.14 18.18
N VAL A 150 -26.44 -15.87 16.91
CA VAL A 150 -25.81 -14.80 16.14
C VAL A 150 -26.63 -13.51 16.33
N LEU A 151 -25.95 -12.38 16.46
CA LEU A 151 -26.62 -11.09 16.63
C LEU A 151 -27.10 -10.54 15.29
N PRO A 152 -28.21 -9.77 15.26
CA PRO A 152 -28.62 -9.05 14.06
C PRO A 152 -27.49 -8.15 13.53
N MET A 153 -27.40 -8.03 12.21
CA MET A 153 -26.31 -7.36 11.50
C MET A 153 -26.84 -6.32 10.51
N VAL A 154 -25.98 -5.36 10.13
CA VAL A 154 -26.35 -4.35 9.14
C VAL A 154 -25.80 -4.77 7.78
N VAL A 155 -26.68 -4.93 6.80
CA VAL A 155 -26.29 -5.28 5.43
C VAL A 155 -26.84 -4.27 4.45
N GLN A 156 -26.23 -4.19 3.27
CA GLN A 156 -26.82 -3.46 2.16
C GLN A 156 -27.66 -4.44 1.33
N CYS A 157 -28.92 -4.09 1.09
CA CYS A 157 -29.82 -4.87 0.23
C CYS A 157 -29.96 -4.18 -1.13
N ASP A 158 -29.88 -4.97 -2.19
CA ASP A 158 -30.00 -4.51 -3.58
C ASP A 158 -30.79 -5.54 -4.40
N LEU A 159 -31.22 -5.18 -5.60
CA LEU A 159 -31.91 -6.04 -6.54
C LEU A 159 -31.06 -6.27 -7.79
N VAL A 160 -30.81 -7.54 -8.11
CA VAL A 160 -30.28 -7.93 -9.42
C VAL A 160 -31.43 -8.58 -10.20
N GLY A 161 -32.04 -7.80 -11.10
CA GLY A 161 -33.31 -8.17 -11.71
C GLY A 161 -34.41 -8.17 -10.64
N GLU A 162 -35.05 -9.31 -10.42
CA GLU A 162 -36.07 -9.51 -9.37
C GLU A 162 -35.52 -10.20 -8.12
N THR A 163 -34.21 -10.54 -8.11
CA THR A 163 -33.59 -11.24 -6.98
C THR A 163 -33.01 -10.24 -6.00
N ALA A 164 -33.53 -10.23 -4.78
CA ALA A 164 -32.94 -9.50 -3.67
C ALA A 164 -31.60 -10.14 -3.28
N ILE A 165 -30.54 -9.34 -3.21
CA ILE A 165 -29.20 -9.78 -2.84
C ILE A 165 -28.73 -9.06 -1.59
N THR A 166 -27.86 -9.73 -0.84
CA THR A 166 -27.19 -9.19 0.33
C THR A 166 -25.76 -8.81 -0.01
N LEU A 167 -25.41 -7.55 0.20
CA LEU A 167 -24.09 -6.99 0.00
C LEU A 167 -23.44 -6.70 1.37
N ILE A 168 -22.31 -7.36 1.64
CA ILE A 168 -21.54 -7.20 2.89
C ILE A 168 -20.20 -6.56 2.57
N GLY A 169 -19.97 -5.37 3.14
CA GLY A 169 -18.78 -4.56 2.90
C GLY A 169 -17.66 -4.76 3.91
N HIS A 170 -16.48 -4.24 3.56
CA HIS A 170 -15.24 -4.34 4.35
C HIS A 170 -14.27 -3.17 4.05
N ASN A 171 -13.19 -3.09 4.82
CA ASN A 171 -12.17 -2.02 4.78
C ASN A 171 -11.17 -2.07 3.60
N SER A 172 -11.43 -2.86 2.56
CA SER A 172 -10.45 -3.19 1.52
C SER A 172 -11.07 -3.21 0.12
N GLU A 173 -12.13 -2.42 -0.08
CA GLU A 173 -12.87 -2.35 -1.36
C GLU A 173 -12.17 -1.46 -2.40
N ALA A 174 -11.37 -0.50 -1.95
CA ALA A 174 -10.63 0.41 -2.81
C ALA A 174 -9.46 -0.28 -3.53
N ARG A 175 -9.14 0.22 -4.72
CA ARG A 175 -7.91 -0.14 -5.44
C ARG A 175 -6.71 0.33 -4.61
N THR A 176 -5.93 -0.62 -4.12
CA THR A 176 -4.81 -0.36 -3.19
C THR A 176 -3.49 -0.69 -3.86
N HIS A 177 -2.55 0.25 -3.79
CA HIS A 177 -1.20 0.07 -4.33
C HIS A 177 -0.40 -0.96 -3.52
N VAL A 178 0.35 -1.79 -4.23
CA VAL A 178 1.31 -2.77 -3.72
C VAL A 178 2.67 -2.37 -4.26
N ASN A 179 3.38 -1.58 -3.47
CA ASN A 179 4.76 -1.19 -3.72
C ASN A 179 5.49 -1.09 -2.40
N GLY A 180 6.80 -1.30 -2.42
CA GLY A 180 7.63 -0.93 -1.28
C GLY A 180 8.86 -1.80 -1.09
N PRO A 181 9.90 -1.23 -0.46
CA PRO A 181 11.10 -1.99 -0.14
C PRO A 181 10.73 -3.14 0.80
N GLY A 182 11.12 -4.36 0.44
CA GLY A 182 10.89 -5.56 1.24
C GLY A 182 9.73 -6.45 0.78
N PHE A 183 9.04 -6.10 -0.32
CA PHE A 183 8.01 -6.95 -0.91
C PHE A 183 8.53 -7.93 -1.97
N ARG A 184 9.76 -8.42 -1.76
CA ARG A 184 10.46 -9.34 -2.65
C ARG A 184 9.88 -10.75 -2.58
N ASP A 185 9.79 -11.24 -1.34
CA ASP A 185 9.47 -12.62 -1.09
C ASP A 185 7.95 -12.85 -1.19
N ARG A 186 7.56 -14.10 -1.18
CA ARG A 186 6.17 -14.54 -1.43
C ARG A 186 5.27 -14.06 -0.30
N GLY A 187 4.20 -13.33 -0.64
CA GLY A 187 3.20 -12.86 0.32
C GLY A 187 3.72 -11.95 1.43
N THR A 188 4.85 -11.29 1.21
CA THR A 188 5.41 -10.32 2.17
C THR A 188 4.54 -9.08 2.32
N TYR A 189 3.85 -8.65 1.25
CA TYR A 189 2.77 -7.70 1.39
C TYR A 189 1.55 -8.43 1.94
N SER A 190 0.88 -7.81 2.92
CA SER A 190 -0.34 -8.34 3.51
C SER A 190 -1.35 -7.25 3.77
N LYS A 191 -2.59 -7.49 3.35
CA LYS A 191 -3.75 -6.65 3.67
C LYS A 191 -4.80 -7.51 4.38
N ASP A 192 -5.03 -7.22 5.65
CA ASP A 192 -6.13 -7.80 6.40
C ASP A 192 -7.46 -7.20 5.95
N VAL A 193 -8.43 -8.07 5.71
CA VAL A 193 -9.78 -7.70 5.28
C VAL A 193 -10.70 -7.78 6.49
N THR A 194 -11.07 -6.62 7.00
CA THR A 194 -11.98 -6.48 8.14
C THR A 194 -13.36 -6.10 7.64
N TYR A 195 -14.30 -7.03 7.78
CA TYR A 195 -15.72 -6.79 7.53
C TYR A 195 -16.32 -5.88 8.60
N TRP A 196 -17.34 -5.11 8.21
CA TRP A 196 -18.03 -4.21 9.13
C TRP A 196 -18.90 -4.93 10.17
N ASP A 197 -19.21 -6.20 9.91
CA ASP A 197 -19.90 -7.11 10.81
C ASP A 197 -18.94 -8.22 11.26
N SER A 198 -19.26 -8.88 12.37
CA SER A 198 -18.44 -9.98 12.88
C SER A 198 -18.39 -11.16 11.90
N MET A 199 -17.32 -11.95 11.94
CA MET A 199 -17.21 -13.12 11.07
C MET A 199 -18.34 -14.13 11.30
N GLU A 200 -18.84 -14.26 12.54
CA GLU A 200 -20.00 -15.10 12.87
C GLU A 200 -21.25 -14.63 12.12
N GLN A 201 -21.52 -13.32 12.09
CA GLN A 201 -22.64 -12.73 11.34
C GLN A 201 -22.49 -12.89 9.83
N VAL A 202 -21.30 -12.61 9.30
CA VAL A 202 -21.02 -12.76 7.87
C VAL A 202 -21.21 -14.22 7.44
N ARG A 203 -20.70 -15.18 8.25
CA ARG A 203 -20.84 -16.60 7.98
C ARG A 203 -22.29 -17.08 8.11
N ALA A 204 -23.09 -16.54 9.03
CA ALA A 204 -24.52 -16.85 9.10
C ALA A 204 -25.24 -16.49 7.79
N VAL A 205 -24.96 -15.33 7.20
CA VAL A 205 -25.49 -14.96 5.87
C VAL A 205 -24.99 -15.92 4.80
N VAL A 206 -23.68 -16.23 4.78
CA VAL A 206 -23.15 -17.18 3.82
C VAL A 206 -23.88 -18.51 3.95
N ASP A 207 -23.93 -19.11 5.14
CA ASP A 207 -24.48 -20.44 5.36
C ASP A 207 -25.93 -20.57 4.89
N GLN A 208 -26.78 -19.56 5.13
CA GLN A 208 -28.17 -19.56 4.66
C GLN A 208 -28.35 -19.31 3.15
N SER A 209 -27.39 -18.66 2.48
CA SER A 209 -27.51 -18.28 1.07
C SER A 209 -27.27 -19.43 0.10
N THR A 210 -27.98 -19.46 -1.03
CA THR A 210 -27.73 -20.48 -2.08
C THR A 210 -26.38 -20.28 -2.78
N LEU A 211 -25.96 -19.03 -2.96
CA LEU A 211 -24.71 -18.65 -3.62
C LEU A 211 -24.13 -17.42 -2.93
N CYS A 212 -22.82 -17.43 -2.70
CA CYS A 212 -22.08 -16.20 -2.42
C CYS A 212 -20.90 -16.10 -3.37
N LYS A 213 -20.57 -14.87 -3.77
CA LYS A 213 -19.41 -14.57 -4.60
C LYS A 213 -18.75 -13.28 -4.18
N GLN A 214 -17.44 -13.17 -4.44
CA GLN A 214 -16.67 -11.98 -4.16
C GLN A 214 -15.72 -11.68 -5.33
N GLN A 215 -15.74 -10.46 -5.84
CA GLN A 215 -14.88 -10.06 -6.95
C GLN A 215 -13.46 -9.81 -6.42
N ILE A 216 -12.46 -10.46 -7.00
CA ILE A 216 -11.05 -10.18 -6.73
C ILE A 216 -10.38 -9.71 -8.01
N LYS A 217 -9.43 -8.78 -7.89
CA LYS A 217 -8.63 -8.29 -9.00
C LYS A 217 -7.21 -7.99 -8.53
N TYR A 218 -6.25 -8.37 -9.36
CA TYR A 218 -4.87 -7.93 -9.25
C TYR A 218 -4.38 -7.40 -10.59
N GLU A 219 -3.85 -6.18 -10.56
CA GLU A 219 -3.12 -5.55 -11.64
C GLU A 219 -1.64 -5.61 -11.32
N CYS A 220 -0.81 -5.93 -12.30
CA CYS A 220 0.59 -6.24 -12.08
C CYS A 220 1.45 -5.61 -13.17
N HIS A 221 2.64 -5.17 -12.77
CA HIS A 221 3.68 -4.64 -13.63
C HIS A 221 5.02 -5.18 -13.11
N GLY A 222 5.59 -6.16 -13.80
CA GLY A 222 6.77 -6.89 -13.33
C GLY A 222 6.53 -7.69 -12.03
N SER A 223 5.32 -8.20 -11.83
CA SER A 223 4.94 -8.97 -10.63
C SER A 223 4.07 -10.17 -10.97
N VAL A 224 4.17 -11.27 -10.21
CA VAL A 224 3.56 -12.57 -10.52
C VAL A 224 2.55 -13.06 -9.48
N ILE A 225 1.64 -13.95 -9.90
CA ILE A 225 0.69 -14.62 -8.99
C ILE A 225 1.21 -16.01 -8.61
N TRP A 226 1.41 -16.90 -9.58
CA TRP A 226 1.77 -18.30 -9.31
C TRP A 226 3.26 -18.58 -9.43
N GLY A 227 4.02 -17.80 -10.21
CA GLY A 227 5.43 -18.09 -10.48
C GLY A 227 5.67 -19.53 -11.00
N SER A 228 6.85 -20.09 -10.72
CA SER A 228 7.29 -21.39 -11.27
C SER A 228 6.90 -22.63 -10.45
N SER A 229 6.59 -22.49 -9.15
CA SER A 229 6.33 -23.64 -8.26
C SER A 229 5.34 -23.31 -7.15
N THR A 230 5.69 -22.34 -6.32
CA THR A 230 4.84 -21.77 -5.26
C THR A 230 4.31 -20.40 -5.71
N PRO A 231 3.14 -19.95 -5.24
CA PRO A 231 2.64 -18.61 -5.55
C PRO A 231 3.46 -17.50 -4.87
N PHE A 232 3.43 -16.32 -5.46
CA PHE A 232 3.83 -15.06 -4.84
C PHE A 232 2.62 -14.27 -4.31
N ALA A 233 1.46 -14.47 -4.91
CA ALA A 233 0.21 -13.85 -4.49
C ALA A 233 -0.90 -14.89 -4.26
N TRP A 234 -1.72 -14.65 -3.23
CA TRP A 234 -2.90 -15.45 -2.92
C TRP A 234 -3.86 -14.66 -2.04
N TRP A 235 -5.09 -15.15 -1.94
CA TRP A 235 -6.04 -14.70 -0.94
C TRP A 235 -6.22 -15.80 0.12
N VAL A 236 -6.68 -15.40 1.30
CA VAL A 236 -6.87 -16.31 2.44
C VAL A 236 -8.36 -16.47 2.70
N THR A 237 -8.80 -17.72 2.82
CA THR A 237 -10.18 -18.12 3.10
C THR A 237 -10.58 -17.77 4.52
N TRP A 238 -11.89 -17.73 4.80
CA TRP A 238 -12.40 -17.38 6.14
C TRP A 238 -11.87 -18.25 7.28
N ASP A 239 -11.50 -19.50 6.99
CA ASP A 239 -10.91 -20.46 7.93
C ASP A 239 -9.36 -20.43 7.96
N GLY A 240 -8.75 -19.42 7.35
CA GLY A 240 -7.31 -19.17 7.43
C GLY A 240 -6.45 -19.97 6.45
N ARG A 241 -7.06 -20.69 5.49
CA ARG A 241 -6.31 -21.42 4.48
C ARG A 241 -5.86 -20.47 3.37
N GLN A 242 -4.65 -20.69 2.89
CA GLN A 242 -4.19 -20.11 1.63
C GLN A 242 -4.95 -20.74 0.46
N ALA A 243 -5.62 -19.92 -0.35
CA ALA A 243 -6.30 -20.39 -1.54
C ALA A 243 -5.32 -20.80 -2.65
N ASP A 244 -5.72 -21.80 -3.43
CA ASP A 244 -4.94 -22.39 -4.52
C ASP A 244 -5.53 -22.09 -5.92
N TYR A 245 -6.37 -21.06 -6.01
CA TYR A 245 -7.04 -20.64 -7.23
C TYR A 245 -7.34 -19.13 -7.20
N TRP A 246 -7.55 -18.52 -8.37
CA TRP A 246 -7.91 -17.11 -8.49
C TRP A 246 -9.38 -16.90 -8.90
N GLY A 247 -9.79 -15.65 -9.06
CA GLY A 247 -11.13 -15.29 -9.57
C GLY A 247 -11.46 -15.95 -10.92
N GLY A 248 -12.69 -16.45 -11.04
CA GLY A 248 -13.21 -17.02 -12.29
C GLY A 248 -12.91 -18.50 -12.52
N VAL A 249 -12.25 -19.18 -11.57
CA VAL A 249 -11.94 -20.63 -11.65
C VAL A 249 -12.29 -21.35 -10.35
N SER A 250 -12.24 -22.68 -10.36
CA SER A 250 -12.57 -23.52 -9.20
C SER A 250 -11.37 -23.80 -8.29
N PRO A 251 -11.60 -24.15 -7.01
CA PRO A 251 -10.56 -24.65 -6.11
C PRO A 251 -9.75 -25.80 -6.71
N GLY A 252 -8.46 -25.86 -6.39
CA GLY A 252 -7.53 -26.86 -6.92
C GLY A 252 -7.02 -26.59 -8.34
N SER A 253 -7.45 -25.50 -8.98
CA SER A 253 -7.04 -25.22 -10.37
C SER A 253 -5.59 -24.75 -10.50
N GLY A 254 -5.03 -24.07 -9.49
CA GLY A 254 -3.68 -23.51 -9.53
C GLY A 254 -3.47 -22.47 -10.64
N LYS A 255 -4.56 -21.78 -11.05
CA LYS A 255 -4.62 -20.92 -12.23
C LYS A 255 -5.53 -19.71 -12.01
N CYS A 256 -5.48 -18.77 -12.96
CA CYS A 256 -6.47 -17.72 -13.14
C CYS A 256 -7.45 -18.08 -14.27
N ALA A 257 -8.49 -17.26 -14.47
CA ALA A 257 -9.47 -17.42 -15.54
C ALA A 257 -8.82 -17.61 -16.92
N CYS A 258 -7.81 -16.80 -17.28
CA CYS A 258 -7.12 -16.95 -18.56
C CYS A 258 -6.37 -18.29 -18.68
N GLY A 259 -5.92 -18.87 -17.57
CA GLY A 259 -5.17 -20.13 -17.57
C GLY A 259 -6.08 -21.34 -17.71
N GLN A 260 -7.35 -21.19 -17.29
CA GLN A 260 -8.40 -22.16 -17.56
C GLN A 260 -8.84 -22.11 -19.02
N SER A 261 -8.94 -20.92 -19.62
CA SER A 261 -9.31 -20.74 -21.03
C SER A 261 -8.15 -20.91 -22.02
N GLY A 262 -6.90 -20.93 -21.55
CA GLY A 262 -5.72 -21.00 -22.40
C GLY A 262 -5.43 -19.69 -23.15
N THR A 263 -5.88 -18.55 -22.63
CA THR A 263 -5.79 -17.23 -23.27
C THR A 263 -4.85 -16.26 -22.54
N CYS A 264 -4.03 -16.74 -21.59
CA CYS A 264 -3.07 -15.88 -20.90
C CYS A 264 -1.98 -15.38 -21.85
N SER A 265 -1.47 -14.18 -21.58
CA SER A 265 -0.39 -13.59 -22.38
C SER A 265 1.01 -14.16 -22.10
N GLY A 266 1.23 -14.80 -20.94
CA GLY A 266 2.53 -15.32 -20.51
C GLY A 266 2.79 -16.78 -20.92
N ALA A 267 4.07 -17.16 -21.05
CA ALA A 267 4.48 -18.49 -21.51
C ALA A 267 4.11 -19.65 -20.56
N THR A 268 3.89 -19.36 -19.26
CA THR A 268 3.48 -20.36 -18.27
C THR A 268 2.02 -20.80 -18.41
N GLY A 269 1.18 -19.94 -19.01
CA GLY A 269 -0.25 -20.19 -19.23
C GLY A 269 -1.11 -20.30 -17.96
N ARG A 270 -0.65 -19.85 -16.78
CA ARG A 270 -1.42 -19.93 -15.53
C ARG A 270 -2.23 -18.67 -15.25
N CYS A 271 -1.60 -17.51 -15.33
CA CYS A 271 -2.21 -16.18 -15.16
C CYS A 271 -1.58 -15.19 -16.15
N ASN A 272 -2.23 -14.05 -16.39
CA ASN A 272 -1.64 -12.96 -17.18
C ASN A 272 -0.43 -12.37 -16.47
N CYS A 273 -0.51 -12.16 -15.15
CA CYS A 273 0.59 -11.62 -14.35
C CYS A 273 1.84 -12.50 -14.36
N ASP A 274 1.71 -13.80 -14.57
CA ASP A 274 2.87 -14.70 -14.68
C ASP A 274 3.70 -14.48 -15.96
N ALA A 275 3.31 -13.56 -16.84
CA ALA A 275 4.18 -13.05 -17.90
C ALA A 275 5.41 -12.32 -17.33
N ASN A 276 5.30 -11.75 -16.13
CA ASN A 276 6.35 -11.01 -15.43
C ASN A 276 7.11 -10.01 -16.31
N ASP A 277 6.37 -9.13 -16.99
CA ASP A 277 6.95 -8.10 -17.85
C ASP A 277 6.52 -6.70 -17.39
N LEU A 278 7.19 -5.69 -17.94
CA LEU A 278 6.92 -4.27 -17.66
C LEU A 278 5.72 -3.76 -18.48
N THR A 279 4.73 -4.61 -18.70
CA THR A 279 3.43 -4.24 -19.29
C THR A 279 2.38 -4.43 -18.22
N TRP A 280 1.52 -3.43 -18.01
CA TRP A 280 0.39 -3.57 -17.10
C TRP A 280 -0.53 -4.71 -17.56
N ARG A 281 -0.73 -5.65 -16.65
CA ARG A 281 -1.59 -6.83 -16.85
C ARG A 281 -2.58 -6.96 -15.72
N GLU A 282 -3.58 -7.79 -15.92
CA GLU A 282 -4.66 -8.00 -14.96
C GLU A 282 -5.09 -9.47 -14.94
N ASP A 283 -5.32 -9.97 -13.73
CA ASP A 283 -6.12 -11.17 -13.48
C ASP A 283 -7.26 -10.83 -12.51
N SER A 284 -8.49 -11.00 -12.96
CA SER A 284 -9.69 -10.67 -12.20
C SER A 284 -10.79 -11.72 -12.40
N GLY A 285 -11.72 -11.78 -11.45
CA GLY A 285 -12.91 -12.62 -11.54
C GLY A 285 -13.62 -12.80 -10.21
N PHE A 286 -14.76 -13.50 -10.24
CA PHE A 286 -15.48 -13.87 -9.04
C PHE A 286 -14.88 -15.12 -8.40
N LEU A 287 -14.58 -15.02 -7.11
CA LEU A 287 -14.47 -16.16 -6.21
C LEU A 287 -15.90 -16.62 -5.90
N SER A 288 -16.29 -17.82 -6.31
CA SER A 288 -17.67 -18.32 -6.19
C SER A 288 -17.79 -19.64 -5.42
N HIS A 289 -16.68 -20.19 -4.91
CA HIS A 289 -16.74 -21.34 -4.02
C HIS A 289 -17.14 -20.88 -2.62
N LYS A 290 -18.44 -20.98 -2.34
CA LYS A 290 -19.10 -20.50 -1.12
C LYS A 290 -18.38 -20.89 0.18
N ASN A 291 -17.84 -22.11 0.26
CA ASN A 291 -17.22 -22.63 1.47
C ASN A 291 -15.85 -22.02 1.79
N ASP A 292 -15.21 -21.34 0.82
CA ASP A 292 -13.95 -20.65 1.03
C ASP A 292 -14.13 -19.15 1.37
N LEU A 293 -15.34 -18.60 1.15
CA LEU A 293 -15.67 -17.19 1.39
C LEU A 293 -16.12 -16.92 2.83
N PRO A 294 -16.02 -15.67 3.33
CA PRO A 294 -15.37 -14.50 2.73
C PRO A 294 -13.84 -14.58 2.63
N VAL A 295 -13.23 -13.66 1.87
CA VAL A 295 -11.78 -13.42 1.89
C VAL A 295 -11.40 -12.64 3.15
N ILE A 296 -10.44 -13.12 3.95
CA ILE A 296 -9.99 -12.42 5.17
C ILE A 296 -8.64 -11.74 5.04
N GLN A 297 -7.88 -12.06 3.99
CA GLN A 297 -6.56 -11.47 3.78
C GLN A 297 -6.13 -11.59 2.32
N LEU A 298 -5.39 -10.59 1.84
CA LEU A 298 -4.73 -10.59 0.54
C LEU A 298 -3.22 -10.57 0.74
N ARG A 299 -2.50 -11.38 -0.04
CA ARG A 299 -1.05 -11.55 0.03
C ARG A 299 -0.45 -11.34 -1.35
N PHE A 300 0.60 -10.54 -1.41
CA PHE A 300 1.34 -10.25 -2.64
C PHE A 300 2.85 -10.21 -2.35
N GLY A 301 3.66 -10.37 -3.39
CA GLY A 301 5.11 -10.30 -3.37
C GLY A 301 5.61 -9.99 -4.79
N ASP A 302 6.92 -10.10 -5.04
CA ASP A 302 7.51 -9.73 -6.34
C ASP A 302 7.19 -8.27 -6.72
N THR A 303 7.33 -7.36 -5.75
CA THR A 303 7.14 -5.91 -5.94
C THR A 303 8.24 -5.11 -5.22
N ASP A 304 9.48 -5.63 -5.19
CA ASP A 304 10.64 -4.95 -4.59
C ASP A 304 11.56 -4.28 -5.62
N GLY A 305 11.45 -4.64 -6.90
CA GLY A 305 12.18 -3.99 -7.97
C GLY A 305 11.81 -2.52 -8.15
N SER A 306 12.74 -1.71 -8.66
CA SER A 306 12.54 -0.26 -8.85
C SER A 306 11.42 0.12 -9.82
N VAL A 307 10.88 -0.86 -10.55
CA VAL A 307 9.80 -0.71 -11.52
C VAL A 307 8.70 -1.77 -11.31
N GLU A 308 8.79 -2.57 -10.25
CA GLU A 308 7.84 -3.64 -9.97
C GLU A 308 6.77 -3.11 -9.02
N GLU A 309 5.51 -3.23 -9.44
CA GLU A 309 4.38 -2.72 -8.68
C GLU A 309 3.11 -3.47 -9.07
N GLY A 310 2.12 -3.39 -8.20
CA GLY A 310 0.80 -3.92 -8.48
C GLY A 310 -0.29 -3.17 -7.75
N TYR A 311 -1.53 -3.46 -8.10
CA TYR A 311 -2.70 -2.94 -7.40
C TYR A 311 -3.70 -4.05 -7.20
N HIS A 312 -4.28 -4.13 -6.01
CA HIS A 312 -5.36 -5.08 -5.74
C HIS A 312 -6.66 -4.36 -5.45
N SER A 313 -7.77 -5.05 -5.70
CA SER A 313 -9.07 -4.70 -5.16
C SER A 313 -9.88 -5.94 -4.85
N LEU A 314 -10.74 -5.82 -3.84
CA LEU A 314 -11.64 -6.87 -3.40
C LEU A 314 -13.03 -6.28 -3.24
N GLY A 315 -13.99 -6.72 -4.04
CA GLY A 315 -15.36 -6.24 -3.95
C GLY A 315 -16.08 -6.75 -2.70
N LYS A 316 -17.24 -6.17 -2.41
CA LYS A 316 -18.18 -6.67 -1.39
C LYS A 316 -18.46 -8.16 -1.57
N LEU A 317 -18.71 -8.85 -0.46
CA LEU A 317 -19.29 -10.18 -0.52
C LEU A 317 -20.74 -10.06 -0.95
N ILE A 318 -21.11 -10.73 -2.05
CA ILE A 318 -22.43 -10.71 -2.64
C ILE A 318 -23.06 -12.08 -2.40
N CYS A 319 -24.15 -12.12 -1.67
CA CYS A 319 -24.89 -13.35 -1.37
C CYS A 319 -26.32 -13.29 -1.92
N TYR A 320 -26.75 -14.41 -2.51
CA TYR A 320 -28.07 -14.61 -3.08
C TYR A 320 -28.90 -15.52 -2.15
N PRO A 321 -30.21 -15.30 -2.04
CA PRO A 321 -31.10 -16.07 -1.18
C PRO A 321 -31.11 -17.56 -1.56
#